data_AF-A0A920WQK2-F1
#
_entry.id   AF-A0A920WQK2-F1
#
_cell.length_a   1.000
_cell.length_b   1.000
_cell.length_c   1.000
_cell.angle_alpha   90.00
_cell.angle_beta   90.00
_cell.angle_gamma   90.00
#
_symmetry.space_group_name_H-M   'P 1'
#
loop_
_entity.id
_entity.type
_entity.pdbx_description
1 polymer ?
#
loop_
_entity_poly.entity_id
_entity_poly.type
_entity_poly.pdbx_seq_one_letter_code
_entity_poly.pdbx_strand_id
1 'polypeptide(L)'
;MRDGKRKSSGGEECLVIEYGTRDPEQEPPKLYVPVSEAHLVSKYFGTGRARPPLSIIGGKRWAKAKADAEKAVSDVAADLLKLQASREAQPGHEFGDDTPWQREFEGSFPFEETPDQWSAIEAAKRDMQQSKPMDRLVCGESVSEDGGGHPRGVQGGDGRQTGRRAGANHCLAQQHYNTFRERMAQFPISVELLSRFRSKKQADAVIAALAAGSVDVVIGTHKLIQQNIRFKDLGLVIIDEEQRFGVLHKEKLKRLRQTVDVLTFTATPIPRTCTWP
;
A
#
# COMPACT_ATOMS: atom_id res chain seq x y z
N MET A 1 27.55 2.20 17.40
CA MET A 1 27.49 2.02 18.86
C MET A 1 28.64 1.12 19.27
N ARG A 2 29.63 1.66 19.98
CA ARG A 2 30.59 0.87 20.77
C ARG A 2 30.35 1.27 22.21
N ASP A 3 30.06 0.28 23.05
CA ASP A 3 29.70 0.45 24.45
C ASP A 3 30.98 0.45 25.29
N GLY A 4 31.17 1.48 26.11
CA GLY A 4 32.37 1.71 26.89
C GLY A 4 32.00 2.30 28.24
N LYS A 5 31.71 1.42 29.21
CA LYS A 5 31.41 1.81 30.60
C LYS A 5 32.68 2.30 31.32
N ARG A 6 32.71 3.57 31.72
CA ARG A 6 33.57 4.08 32.80
C ARG A 6 32.67 4.55 33.94
N LYS A 7 32.84 3.98 35.14
CA LYS A 7 32.18 4.41 36.38
C LYS A 7 32.94 5.60 36.99
N SER A 8 32.23 6.65 37.37
CA SER A 8 32.68 7.68 38.32
C SER A 8 31.52 8.05 39.25
N SER A 9 31.86 8.25 40.52
CA SER A 9 30.97 8.53 41.66
C SER A 9 30.18 9.83 41.50
N GLY A 10 28.85 9.75 41.69
CA GLY A 10 27.95 10.92 41.70
C GLY A 10 27.59 11.51 40.34
N GLY A 11 27.93 10.83 39.23
CA GLY A 11 27.61 11.29 37.88
C GLY A 11 26.24 10.81 37.42
N GLU A 12 25.38 11.72 36.98
CA GLU A 12 24.16 11.37 36.25
C GLU A 12 24.49 10.47 35.06
N GLU A 13 23.78 9.35 34.94
CA GLU A 13 23.93 8.46 33.80
C GLU A 13 23.55 9.22 32.52
N CYS A 14 24.44 9.20 31.53
CA CYS A 14 24.28 9.93 30.27
C CYS A 14 24.49 9.00 29.07
N LEU A 15 23.70 9.20 28.02
CA LEU A 15 23.95 8.68 26.69
C LEU A 15 24.96 9.60 25.98
N VAL A 16 26.02 9.01 25.42
CA VAL A 16 27.03 9.77 24.66
C VAL A 16 26.78 9.62 23.16
N ILE A 17 26.59 10.74 22.48
CA ILE A 17 26.31 10.80 21.04
C ILE A 17 27.43 11.58 20.33
N GLU A 18 28.06 10.97 19.34
CA GLU A 18 29.10 11.59 18.51
C GLU A 18 28.50 12.28 17.29
N TYR A 19 28.92 13.52 17.05
CA TYR A 19 28.50 14.36 15.92
C TYR A 19 29.63 14.49 14.87
N GLY A 20 29.29 15.00 13.69
CA GLY A 20 30.24 15.28 12.63
C GLY A 20 31.17 16.45 12.99
N THR A 21 32.43 16.35 12.56
CA THR A 21 33.44 17.42 12.72
C THR A 21 33.48 18.35 11.50
N ARG A 22 33.89 19.60 11.70
CA ARG A 22 34.24 20.54 10.61
C ARG A 22 35.67 20.35 10.11
N ASP A 23 36.52 19.78 10.96
CA ASP A 23 37.95 19.58 10.74
C ASP A 23 38.29 18.09 10.94
N PRO A 24 38.74 17.37 9.90
CA PRO A 24 39.08 15.95 9.98
C PRO A 24 40.20 15.63 10.98
N GLU A 25 41.04 16.60 11.34
CA GLU A 25 42.16 16.41 12.26
C GLU A 25 41.76 16.53 13.74
N GLN A 26 40.54 17.02 14.02
CA GLN A 26 40.02 17.19 15.38
C GLN A 26 39.12 16.03 15.81
N GLU A 27 39.13 15.70 17.11
CA GLU A 27 38.22 14.71 17.66
C GLU A 27 36.75 15.10 17.43
N PRO A 28 35.87 14.13 17.08
CA PRO A 28 34.47 14.42 16.82
C PRO A 28 33.77 14.93 18.10
N PRO A 29 32.95 16.00 17.99
CA PRO A 29 32.26 16.56 19.14
C PRO A 29 31.26 15.56 19.73
N LYS A 30 31.22 15.48 21.07
CA LYS A 30 30.36 14.58 21.84
C LYS A 30 29.26 15.37 22.56
N LEU A 31 28.04 14.88 22.48
CA LEU A 31 26.90 15.35 23.26
C LEU A 31 26.56 14.33 24.35
N TYR A 32 26.45 14.79 25.59
CA TYR A 32 26.04 13.99 26.73
C TYR A 32 24.57 14.29 27.00
N VAL A 33 23.70 13.30 26.78
CA VAL A 33 22.26 13.41 27.00
C VAL A 33 21.92 12.67 28.29
N PRO A 34 21.41 13.36 29.34
CA PRO A 34 20.99 12.71 30.57
C PRO A 34 19.93 11.63 30.31
N VAL A 35 19.91 10.56 31.11
CA VAL A 35 18.90 9.49 30.97
C VAL A 35 17.46 10.00 31.11
N SER A 36 17.23 11.07 31.88
CA SER A 36 15.92 11.76 31.97
C SER A 36 15.43 12.29 30.61
N GLU A 37 16.34 12.71 29.73
CA GLU A 37 16.06 13.23 28.38
C GLU A 37 16.21 12.17 27.28
N ALA A 38 16.38 10.89 27.64
CA ALA A 38 16.57 9.81 26.66
C ALA A 38 15.40 9.69 25.67
N HIS A 39 14.20 10.16 26.01
CA HIS A 39 13.02 10.20 25.14
C HIS A 39 13.19 11.11 23.91
N LEU A 40 14.14 12.05 23.93
CA LEU A 40 14.52 12.88 22.77
C LEU A 40 15.41 12.14 21.77
N VAL A 41 15.98 11.01 22.18
CA VAL A 41 16.90 10.21 21.37
C VAL A 41 16.14 9.05 20.73
N SER A 42 16.05 9.08 19.41
CA SER A 42 15.46 8.00 18.62
C SER A 42 16.51 7.31 17.78
N LYS A 43 16.43 5.98 17.68
CA LYS A 43 17.27 5.21 16.76
C LYS A 43 16.92 5.63 15.32
N TYR A 44 17.93 5.96 14.53
CA TYR A 44 17.72 6.28 13.11
C TYR A 44 17.33 5.02 12.33
N PHE A 45 16.23 5.11 11.60
CA PHE A 45 15.78 4.11 10.63
C PHE A 45 15.74 4.76 9.25
N GLY A 46 16.60 4.30 8.34
CA GLY A 46 16.70 4.85 6.98
C GLY A 46 16.42 3.79 5.91
N THR A 47 15.83 4.23 4.79
CA THR A 47 15.57 3.39 3.63
C THR A 47 16.83 3.29 2.76
N GLY A 48 17.85 2.53 3.20
CA GLY A 48 19.06 2.28 2.41
C GLY A 48 20.26 1.75 3.20
N ARG A 49 21.26 1.20 2.49
CA ARG A 49 22.53 0.74 3.10
C ARG A 49 23.54 1.87 3.32
N ALA A 50 23.30 3.06 2.77
CA ALA A 50 24.18 4.21 2.93
C ALA A 50 24.03 4.79 4.34
N ARG A 51 25.16 4.99 5.04
CA ARG A 51 25.16 5.65 6.34
C ARG A 51 24.84 7.13 6.15
N PRO A 52 23.87 7.70 6.89
CA PRO A 52 23.58 9.12 6.77
C PRO A 52 24.81 9.93 7.21
N PRO A 53 25.10 11.06 6.55
CA PRO A 53 26.17 11.94 6.98
C PRO A 53 25.84 12.51 8.37
N LEU A 54 26.83 12.53 9.26
CA LEU A 54 26.66 13.07 10.61
C LEU A 54 26.41 14.58 10.55
N SER A 55 25.50 15.05 11.39
CA SER A 55 25.24 16.49 11.54
C SER A 55 26.32 17.14 12.41
N ILE A 56 26.53 18.45 12.23
CA ILE A 56 27.51 19.24 13.00
C ILE A 56 26.76 20.08 14.04
N ILE A 57 27.25 20.10 15.28
CA ILE A 57 26.67 20.92 16.36
C ILE A 57 26.71 22.41 15.99
N GLY A 58 25.60 23.12 16.21
CA GLY A 58 25.45 24.54 15.81
C GLY A 58 25.38 24.78 14.30
N GLY A 59 25.30 23.71 13.49
CA GLY A 59 25.13 23.82 12.03
C GLY A 59 23.67 24.10 11.65
N LYS A 60 23.46 24.90 10.59
CA LYS A 60 22.12 25.20 10.05
C LYS A 60 21.47 24.03 9.30
N ARG A 61 22.24 22.98 8.98
CA ARG A 61 21.79 21.83 8.18
C ARG A 61 20.62 21.09 8.82
N TRP A 62 20.68 20.83 10.13
CA TRP A 62 19.62 20.12 10.85
C TRP A 62 18.34 20.95 10.90
N ALA A 63 18.44 22.23 11.26
CA ALA A 63 17.29 23.14 11.30
C ALA A 63 16.61 23.24 9.93
N LYS A 64 17.39 23.36 8.84
CA LYS A 64 16.86 23.36 7.48
C LYS A 64 16.19 22.03 7.12
N ALA A 65 16.85 20.91 7.36
CA ALA A 65 16.28 19.59 7.08
C ALA A 65 14.99 19.32 7.87
N LYS A 66 14.92 19.79 9.13
CA LYS A 66 13.71 19.72 9.96
C LYS A 66 12.58 20.57 9.36
N ALA A 67 12.85 21.82 9.00
CA ALA A 67 11.85 22.70 8.38
C ALA A 67 11.35 22.16 7.03
N ASP A 68 12.26 21.63 6.20
CA ASP A 68 11.92 21.01 4.92
C ASP A 68 11.05 19.75 5.14
N ALA A 69 11.35 18.93 6.16
CA ALA A 69 10.56 17.75 6.50
C ALA A 69 9.18 18.11 7.07
N GLU A 70 9.09 19.10 7.97
CA GLU A 70 7.82 19.60 8.51
C GLU A 70 6.91 20.13 7.40
N LYS A 71 7.48 20.89 6.45
CA LYS A 71 6.76 21.34 5.27
C LYS A 71 6.27 20.17 4.42
N ALA A 72 7.12 19.19 4.13
CA ALA A 72 6.74 18.01 3.36
C ALA A 72 5.62 17.20 4.04
N VAL A 73 5.66 17.06 5.37
CA VAL A 73 4.59 16.40 6.13
C VAL A 73 3.28 17.18 6.04
N SER A 74 3.34 18.52 6.18
CA SER A 74 2.17 19.38 6.03
C SER A 74 1.57 19.30 4.62
N ASP A 75 2.39 19.27 3.58
CA ASP A 75 1.93 19.15 2.20
C ASP A 75 1.23 17.80 1.97
N VAL A 76 1.79 16.69 2.49
CA VAL A 76 1.16 15.36 2.41
C VAL A 76 -0.15 15.30 3.19
N ALA A 77 -0.20 15.88 4.39
CA ALA A 77 -1.43 15.93 5.19
C ALA A 77 -2.53 16.73 4.47
N ALA A 78 -2.18 17.88 3.88
CA ALA A 78 -3.11 18.68 3.11
C ALA A 78 -3.64 17.92 1.88
N ASP A 79 -2.79 17.18 1.18
CA ASP A 79 -3.21 16.36 0.04
C ASP A 79 -4.13 15.19 0.44
N LEU A 80 -3.87 14.54 1.58
CA LEU A 80 -4.74 13.50 2.12
C LEU A 80 -6.11 14.06 2.51
N LEU A 81 -6.15 15.24 3.16
CA LEU A 81 -7.40 15.90 3.51
C LEU A 81 -8.20 16.29 2.26
N LYS A 82 -7.55 16.83 1.22
CA LYS A 82 -8.21 17.12 -0.07
C LYS A 82 -8.77 15.87 -0.73
N LEU A 83 -8.04 14.75 -0.69
CA LEU A 83 -8.51 13.48 -1.21
C LEU A 83 -9.77 13.02 -0.46
N GLN A 84 -9.76 13.05 0.87
CA GLN A 84 -10.91 12.64 1.67
C GLN A 84 -12.12 13.56 1.45
N ALA A 85 -11.92 14.89 1.46
CA ALA A 85 -12.98 15.84 1.16
C ALA A 85 -13.59 15.62 -0.24
N SER A 86 -12.76 15.32 -1.25
CA SER A 86 -13.24 14.99 -2.60
C SER A 86 -14.07 13.71 -2.62
N ARG A 87 -13.76 12.73 -1.78
CA ARG A 87 -14.47 11.44 -1.70
C ARG A 87 -15.76 11.54 -0.88
N GLU A 88 -15.82 12.43 0.09
CA GLU A 88 -17.06 12.74 0.81
C GLU A 88 -18.04 13.55 -0.05
N ALA A 89 -17.52 14.42 -0.91
CA ALA A 89 -18.34 15.26 -1.78
C ALA A 89 -18.90 14.53 -3.01
N GLN A 90 -18.29 13.43 -3.44
CA GLN A 90 -18.75 12.66 -4.60
C GLN A 90 -19.34 11.32 -4.15
N PRO A 91 -20.61 11.01 -4.49
CA PRO A 91 -21.15 9.69 -4.23
C PRO A 91 -20.36 8.66 -5.04
N GLY A 92 -19.92 7.61 -4.35
CA GLY A 92 -19.35 6.41 -4.93
C GLY A 92 -20.42 5.47 -5.46
N HIS A 93 -20.01 4.25 -5.76
CA HIS A 93 -20.94 3.18 -6.10
C HIS A 93 -21.23 2.34 -4.87
N GLU A 94 -22.49 2.35 -4.45
CA GLU A 94 -22.99 1.46 -3.41
C GLU A 94 -23.21 0.06 -4.02
N PHE A 95 -22.44 -0.92 -3.54
CA PHE A 95 -22.62 -2.32 -3.92
C PHE A 95 -23.81 -2.91 -3.16
N GLY A 96 -24.61 -3.74 -3.85
CA GLY A 96 -25.72 -4.45 -3.23
C GLY A 96 -25.31 -5.54 -2.23
N ASP A 97 -26.31 -6.16 -1.59
CA ASP A 97 -26.12 -7.31 -0.72
C ASP A 97 -25.57 -8.54 -1.46
N ASP A 98 -24.93 -9.43 -0.69
CA ASP A 98 -24.39 -10.69 -1.23
C ASP A 98 -25.48 -11.54 -1.91
N THR A 99 -25.25 -11.80 -3.19
CA THR A 99 -26.09 -12.70 -3.98
C THR A 99 -25.88 -14.17 -3.59
N PRO A 100 -26.80 -15.09 -3.94
CA PRO A 100 -26.59 -16.52 -3.74
C PRO A 100 -25.28 -17.03 -4.35
N TRP A 101 -24.91 -16.53 -5.53
CA TRP A 101 -23.64 -16.85 -6.17
C TRP A 101 -22.42 -16.38 -5.39
N GLN A 102 -22.50 -15.21 -4.74
CA GLN A 102 -21.43 -14.73 -3.87
C GLN A 102 -21.23 -15.69 -2.68
N ARG A 103 -22.32 -16.16 -2.06
CA ARG A 103 -22.25 -17.13 -0.95
C ARG A 103 -21.71 -18.49 -1.40
N GLU A 104 -22.11 -18.96 -2.57
CA GLU A 104 -21.57 -20.19 -3.16
C GLU A 104 -20.07 -20.06 -3.47
N PHE A 105 -19.65 -18.91 -4.02
CA PHE A 105 -18.25 -18.61 -4.29
C PHE A 105 -17.41 -18.59 -3.00
N GLU A 106 -17.93 -18.00 -1.93
CA GLU A 106 -17.29 -18.00 -0.60
C GLU A 106 -17.28 -19.40 0.01
N GLY A 107 -18.38 -20.15 -0.07
CA GLY A 107 -18.46 -21.51 0.43
C GLY A 107 -17.56 -22.51 -0.31
N SER A 108 -17.26 -22.26 -1.59
CA SER A 108 -16.40 -23.12 -2.41
C SER A 108 -14.90 -23.06 -2.08
N PHE A 109 -14.48 -22.14 -1.21
CA PHE A 109 -13.07 -21.98 -0.90
C PHE A 109 -12.58 -23.06 0.08
N PRO A 110 -11.45 -23.72 -0.22
CA PRO A 110 -11.08 -24.97 0.45
C PRO A 110 -10.43 -24.81 1.83
N PHE A 111 -10.23 -23.57 2.31
CA PHE A 111 -9.58 -23.29 3.59
C PHE A 111 -10.50 -22.51 4.54
N GLU A 112 -10.37 -22.80 5.83
CA GLU A 112 -11.05 -22.06 6.89
C GLU A 112 -10.36 -20.72 7.13
N GLU A 113 -11.13 -19.63 7.16
CA GLU A 113 -10.59 -18.29 7.41
C GLU A 113 -10.19 -18.10 8.87
N THR A 114 -9.11 -17.34 9.11
CA THR A 114 -8.78 -16.89 10.45
C THR A 114 -9.74 -15.77 10.90
N PRO A 115 -9.90 -15.52 12.21
CA PRO A 115 -10.73 -14.42 12.71
C PRO A 115 -10.35 -13.04 12.13
N ASP A 116 -9.05 -12.79 11.96
CA ASP A 116 -8.55 -11.54 11.37
C ASP A 116 -8.89 -11.43 9.88
N GLN A 117 -8.82 -12.55 9.13
CA GLN A 117 -9.23 -12.58 7.73
C GLN A 117 -10.73 -12.34 7.59
N TRP A 118 -11.54 -12.97 8.42
CA TRP A 118 -12.99 -12.76 8.45
C TRP A 118 -13.35 -11.30 8.73
N SER A 119 -12.76 -10.72 9.78
CA SER A 119 -12.96 -9.31 10.14
C SER A 119 -12.58 -8.36 8.99
N ALA A 120 -11.46 -8.64 8.30
CA ALA A 120 -11.04 -7.83 7.16
C ALA A 120 -11.99 -7.94 5.96
N ILE A 121 -12.53 -9.13 5.68
CA ILE A 121 -13.50 -9.36 4.60
C ILE A 121 -14.81 -8.62 4.90
N GLU A 122 -15.37 -8.81 6.09
CA GLU A 122 -16.62 -8.15 6.51
C GLU A 122 -16.48 -6.63 6.50
N ALA A 123 -15.35 -6.09 6.98
CA ALA A 123 -15.09 -4.66 6.96
C ALA A 123 -14.96 -4.12 5.52
N ALA A 124 -14.35 -4.88 4.59
CA ALA A 124 -14.28 -4.49 3.18
C ALA A 124 -15.67 -4.49 2.53
N LYS A 125 -16.47 -5.54 2.73
CA LYS A 125 -17.86 -5.60 2.22
C LYS A 125 -18.71 -4.45 2.74
N ARG A 126 -18.65 -4.19 4.05
CA ARG A 126 -19.38 -3.09 4.68
C ARG A 126 -18.99 -1.73 4.14
N ASP A 127 -17.72 -1.52 3.80
CA ASP A 127 -17.28 -0.25 3.22
C ASP A 127 -17.75 -0.10 1.76
N MET A 128 -17.83 -1.19 1.00
CA MET A 128 -18.36 -1.17 -0.37
C MET A 128 -19.88 -0.95 -0.45
N GLN A 129 -20.60 -1.37 0.59
CA GLN A 129 -22.04 -1.12 0.71
C GLN A 129 -22.36 0.32 1.14
N GLN A 130 -21.35 1.20 1.26
CA GLN A 130 -21.58 2.61 1.56
C GLN A 130 -21.69 3.42 0.27
N SER A 131 -22.43 4.52 0.33
CA SER A 131 -22.51 5.50 -0.76
C SER A 131 -21.22 6.30 -0.96
N LYS A 132 -20.24 6.16 -0.05
CA LYS A 132 -18.90 6.74 -0.15
C LYS A 132 -17.97 5.72 -0.80
N PRO A 133 -17.06 6.13 -1.70
CA PRO A 133 -16.05 5.20 -2.20
C PRO A 133 -15.24 4.58 -1.03
N MET A 134 -14.82 3.33 -1.15
CA MET A 134 -13.92 2.63 -0.21
C MET A 134 -12.44 2.94 -0.52
N ASP A 135 -11.59 3.10 0.50
CA ASP A 135 -10.10 3.18 0.37
C ASP A 135 -9.51 2.48 1.58
N ARG A 136 -9.42 1.15 1.48
CA ARG A 136 -9.02 0.27 2.58
C ARG A 136 -7.65 -0.33 2.32
N LEU A 137 -6.86 -0.41 3.38
CA LEU A 137 -5.54 -1.03 3.39
C LEU A 137 -5.58 -2.25 4.30
N VAL A 138 -5.29 -3.42 3.74
CA VAL A 138 -5.21 -4.68 4.46
C VAL A 138 -3.73 -5.08 4.54
N CYS A 139 -3.24 -5.12 5.77
CA CYS A 139 -1.87 -5.53 6.09
C CYS A 139 -1.88 -7.03 6.45
N GLY A 140 -1.31 -7.85 5.57
CA GLY A 140 -1.10 -9.28 5.85
C GLY A 140 0.34 -9.55 6.30
N GLU A 141 0.55 -10.62 7.04
CA GLU A 141 1.89 -11.18 7.22
C GLU A 141 2.25 -12.00 5.97
N SER A 142 3.47 -11.83 5.45
CA SER A 142 3.97 -12.65 4.35
C SER A 142 4.14 -14.08 4.85
N VAL A 143 3.11 -14.92 4.73
CA VAL A 143 3.29 -16.36 4.92
C VAL A 143 4.16 -16.84 3.76
N SER A 144 5.33 -17.38 4.10
CA SER A 144 6.27 -18.02 3.18
C SER A 144 5.55 -18.94 2.21
N GLU A 145 6.09 -19.01 0.98
CA GLU A 145 5.77 -19.92 -0.11
C GLU A 145 4.95 -21.16 0.29
N ASP A 146 3.63 -21.02 0.33
CA ASP A 146 2.64 -22.09 0.14
C ASP A 146 1.24 -21.45 0.06
N GLY A 147 0.84 -21.08 -1.17
CA GLY A 147 -0.52 -21.22 -1.69
C GLY A 147 -1.75 -20.59 -1.00
N GLY A 148 -1.66 -19.79 0.07
CA GLY A 148 -2.86 -19.41 0.85
C GLY A 148 -3.22 -17.93 0.96
N GLY A 149 -2.33 -17.00 0.60
CA GLY A 149 -2.45 -15.58 0.98
C GLY A 149 -3.23 -14.69 0.02
N HIS A 150 -4.35 -15.14 -0.55
CA HIS A 150 -5.22 -14.24 -1.32
C HIS A 150 -6.48 -13.91 -0.52
N PRO A 151 -6.62 -12.65 -0.06
CA PRO A 151 -7.87 -12.20 0.56
C PRO A 151 -9.03 -12.50 -0.38
N ARG A 152 -10.00 -13.26 0.14
CA ARG A 152 -11.32 -13.39 -0.43
C ARG A 152 -11.98 -12.01 -0.46
N GLY A 153 -13.00 -11.89 -1.31
CA GLY A 153 -14.10 -11.00 -1.01
C GLY A 153 -13.88 -9.55 -1.38
N VAL A 154 -13.52 -9.29 -2.64
CA VAL A 154 -14.28 -8.28 -3.35
C VAL A 154 -14.50 -8.74 -4.79
N GLN A 155 -15.65 -9.34 -5.02
CA GLN A 155 -16.24 -9.37 -6.35
C GLN A 155 -16.96 -8.03 -6.51
N GLY A 156 -16.74 -7.34 -7.62
CA GLY A 156 -17.67 -6.29 -8.02
C GLY A 156 -19.01 -6.95 -8.30
N GLY A 157 -19.91 -6.98 -7.31
CA GLY A 157 -21.32 -7.24 -7.56
C GLY A 157 -21.88 -6.22 -8.56
N ASP A 158 -23.05 -6.50 -9.13
CA ASP A 158 -23.78 -5.63 -10.06
C ASP A 158 -23.22 -5.48 -11.49
N GLY A 159 -22.44 -6.45 -11.97
CA GLY A 159 -22.05 -6.50 -13.40
C GLY A 159 -21.05 -5.43 -13.82
N ARG A 160 -20.31 -4.85 -12.86
CA ARG A 160 -19.25 -3.86 -13.10
C ARG A 160 -17.87 -4.50 -13.16
N GLN A 161 -16.96 -3.84 -13.87
CA GLN A 161 -15.60 -4.34 -14.04
C GLN A 161 -14.78 -4.15 -12.76
N THR A 162 -14.08 -5.20 -12.36
CA THR A 162 -13.10 -5.22 -11.28
C THR A 162 -11.69 -5.23 -11.86
N GLY A 163 -10.91 -4.19 -11.60
CA GLY A 163 -9.50 -4.12 -11.96
C GLY A 163 -8.62 -4.63 -10.83
N ARG A 164 -8.02 -5.81 -10.96
CA ARG A 164 -7.00 -6.28 -10.02
C ARG A 164 -5.60 -5.98 -10.55
N ARG A 165 -4.94 -5.02 -9.92
CA ARG A 165 -3.55 -4.68 -10.20
C ARG A 165 -2.61 -5.43 -9.27
N ALA A 166 -2.04 -6.49 -9.81
CA ALA A 166 -1.01 -7.30 -9.16
C ALA A 166 0.38 -6.68 -9.37
N GLY A 167 0.72 -5.64 -8.61
CA GLY A 167 2.09 -5.14 -8.48
C GLY A 167 2.87 -4.91 -9.79
N ALA A 168 4.20 -4.85 -9.65
CA ALA A 168 5.15 -4.70 -10.76
C ALA A 168 5.60 -6.05 -11.36
N ASN A 169 5.27 -7.18 -10.71
CA ASN A 169 5.81 -8.49 -11.07
C ASN A 169 4.84 -9.25 -11.99
N HIS A 170 5.30 -9.54 -13.21
CA HIS A 170 4.52 -10.27 -14.20
C HIS A 170 4.20 -11.71 -13.77
N CYS A 171 5.05 -12.32 -12.93
CA CYS A 171 4.80 -13.65 -12.38
C CYS A 171 3.63 -13.64 -11.38
N LEU A 172 3.55 -12.63 -10.50
CA LEU A 172 2.42 -12.49 -9.56
C LEU A 172 1.11 -12.26 -10.32
N ALA A 173 1.12 -11.39 -11.34
CA ALA A 173 -0.05 -11.20 -12.19
C ALA A 173 -0.52 -12.50 -12.86
N GLN A 174 0.42 -13.35 -13.32
CA GLN A 174 0.09 -14.66 -13.88
C GLN A 174 -0.47 -15.63 -12.83
N GLN A 175 0.10 -15.67 -11.63
CA GLN A 175 -0.37 -16.50 -10.54
C GLN A 175 -1.81 -16.14 -10.16
N HIS A 176 -2.08 -14.86 -9.90
CA HIS A 176 -3.44 -14.41 -9.60
C HIS A 176 -4.41 -14.71 -10.73
N TYR A 177 -3.98 -14.56 -11.98
CA TYR A 177 -4.81 -14.90 -13.14
C TYR A 177 -5.18 -16.38 -13.16
N ASN A 178 -4.23 -17.28 -12.92
CA ASN A 178 -4.52 -18.71 -12.86
C ASN A 178 -5.50 -19.02 -11.72
N THR A 179 -5.25 -18.51 -10.51
CA THR A 179 -6.15 -18.71 -9.36
C THR A 179 -7.54 -18.15 -9.61
N PHE A 180 -7.66 -16.94 -10.18
CA PHE A 180 -8.97 -16.35 -10.48
C PHE A 180 -9.70 -17.12 -11.57
N ARG A 181 -8.98 -17.54 -12.62
CA ARG A 181 -9.58 -18.32 -13.71
C ARG A 181 -10.10 -19.67 -13.22
N GLU A 182 -9.36 -20.34 -12.34
CA GLU A 182 -9.78 -21.62 -11.74
C GLU A 182 -10.97 -21.43 -10.80
N ARG A 183 -10.91 -20.45 -9.89
CA ARG A 183 -11.99 -20.20 -8.93
C ARG A 183 -13.27 -19.68 -9.57
N MET A 184 -13.16 -18.89 -10.63
CA MET A 184 -14.32 -18.31 -11.33
C MET A 184 -14.85 -19.19 -12.46
N ALA A 185 -14.26 -20.38 -12.70
CA ALA A 185 -14.62 -21.24 -13.84
C ALA A 185 -16.08 -21.70 -13.85
N GLN A 186 -16.73 -21.76 -12.69
CA GLN A 186 -18.12 -22.18 -12.53
C GLN A 186 -19.12 -21.01 -12.64
N PHE A 187 -18.62 -19.78 -12.75
CA PHE A 187 -19.42 -18.57 -12.80
C PHE A 187 -19.28 -17.93 -14.20
N PRO A 188 -20.30 -17.22 -14.69
CA PRO A 188 -20.23 -16.53 -15.98
C PRO A 188 -19.44 -15.21 -15.86
N ILE A 189 -18.18 -15.31 -15.42
CA ILE A 189 -17.29 -14.18 -15.18
C ILE A 189 -16.09 -14.31 -16.11
N SER A 190 -15.89 -13.30 -16.94
CA SER A 190 -14.77 -13.21 -17.87
C SER A 190 -13.55 -12.63 -17.17
N VAL A 191 -12.52 -13.45 -16.99
CA VAL A 191 -11.24 -13.07 -16.38
C VAL A 191 -10.16 -12.98 -17.47
N GLU A 192 -9.51 -11.83 -17.59
CA GLU A 192 -8.42 -11.60 -18.55
C GLU A 192 -7.11 -11.12 -17.91
N LEU A 193 -6.01 -11.37 -18.60
CA LEU A 193 -4.66 -10.99 -18.17
C LEU A 193 -4.05 -9.96 -19.12
N LEU A 194 -3.65 -8.81 -18.59
CA LEU A 194 -2.88 -7.80 -19.28
C LEU A 194 -1.45 -7.69 -18.71
N SER A 195 -0.51 -8.36 -19.37
CA SER A 195 0.88 -8.46 -18.93
C SER A 195 1.87 -8.36 -20.11
N ARG A 196 3.18 -8.38 -19.85
CA ARG A 196 4.21 -8.51 -20.91
C ARG A 196 4.20 -9.85 -21.62
N PHE A 197 3.56 -10.88 -21.05
CA PHE A 197 3.53 -12.22 -21.62
C PHE A 197 2.43 -12.39 -22.68
N ARG A 198 1.53 -11.42 -22.81
CA ARG A 198 0.57 -11.36 -23.92
C ARG A 198 1.21 -10.74 -25.16
N SER A 199 0.89 -11.31 -26.33
CA SER A 199 1.25 -10.69 -27.60
C SER A 199 0.49 -9.38 -27.80
N LYS A 200 0.99 -8.51 -28.69
CA LYS A 200 0.31 -7.23 -28.99
C LYS A 200 -1.14 -7.44 -29.43
N LYS A 201 -1.39 -8.41 -30.32
CA LYS A 201 -2.74 -8.74 -30.79
C LYS A 201 -3.68 -9.17 -29.64
N GLN A 202 -3.18 -9.96 -28.70
CA GLN A 202 -3.96 -10.37 -27.52
C GLN A 202 -4.22 -9.20 -26.58
N ALA A 203 -3.21 -8.36 -26.31
CA ALA A 203 -3.36 -7.20 -25.46
C ALA A 203 -4.36 -6.20 -26.05
N ASP A 204 -4.30 -5.92 -27.35
CA ASP A 204 -5.22 -5.01 -28.04
C ASP A 204 -6.66 -5.55 -28.01
N ALA A 205 -6.85 -6.86 -28.15
CA ALA A 205 -8.16 -7.50 -28.00
C ALA A 205 -8.73 -7.35 -26.58
N VAL A 206 -7.91 -7.56 -25.54
CA VAL A 206 -8.32 -7.36 -24.14
C VAL A 206 -8.67 -5.89 -23.88
N ILE A 207 -7.89 -4.94 -24.42
CA ILE A 207 -8.17 -3.49 -24.26
C ILE A 207 -9.50 -3.13 -24.92
N ALA A 208 -9.79 -3.66 -26.12
CA ALA A 208 -11.07 -3.44 -26.79
C ALA A 208 -12.24 -4.06 -26.00
N ALA A 209 -12.04 -5.26 -25.47
CA ALA A 209 -13.03 -5.97 -24.65
C ALA A 209 -13.32 -5.24 -23.32
N LEU A 210 -12.29 -4.64 -22.71
CA LEU A 210 -12.45 -3.79 -21.52
C LEU A 210 -13.28 -2.54 -21.81
N ALA A 211 -13.00 -1.87 -22.92
CA ALA A 211 -13.78 -0.70 -23.35
C ALA A 211 -15.23 -1.05 -23.71
N ALA A 212 -15.48 -2.26 -24.23
CA ALA A 212 -16.81 -2.76 -24.54
C ALA A 212 -17.59 -3.24 -23.29
N GLY A 213 -16.91 -3.53 -22.18
CA GLY A 213 -17.52 -4.07 -20.98
C GLY A 213 -17.72 -5.58 -20.99
N SER A 214 -17.02 -6.32 -21.86
CA SER A 214 -17.15 -7.79 -21.97
C SER A 214 -16.15 -8.57 -21.12
N VAL A 215 -15.32 -7.85 -20.36
CA VAL A 215 -14.38 -8.41 -19.38
C VAL A 215 -14.79 -7.90 -18.02
N ASP A 216 -15.08 -8.80 -17.10
CA ASP A 216 -15.52 -8.48 -15.74
C ASP A 216 -14.32 -8.30 -14.82
N VAL A 217 -13.30 -9.15 -14.93
CA VAL A 217 -12.08 -9.05 -14.12
C VAL A 217 -10.87 -8.96 -15.01
N VAL A 218 -10.08 -7.89 -14.85
CA VAL A 218 -8.75 -7.82 -15.45
C VAL A 218 -7.66 -7.86 -14.41
N ILE A 219 -6.71 -8.77 -14.62
CA ILE A 219 -5.51 -8.89 -13.82
C ILE A 219 -4.35 -8.36 -14.64
N GLY A 220 -3.52 -7.51 -14.05
CA GLY A 220 -2.40 -6.95 -14.79
C GLY A 220 -1.42 -6.18 -13.95
N THR A 221 -0.34 -5.77 -14.60
CA THR A 221 0.74 -5.03 -13.94
C THR A 221 0.53 -3.52 -14.07
N HIS A 222 1.62 -2.74 -14.04
CA HIS A 222 1.57 -1.31 -14.28
C HIS A 222 0.97 -0.91 -15.63
N LYS A 223 0.91 -1.83 -16.61
CA LYS A 223 0.24 -1.61 -17.90
C LYS A 223 -1.20 -1.15 -17.73
N LEU A 224 -1.95 -1.65 -16.75
CA LEU A 224 -3.34 -1.25 -16.48
C LEU A 224 -3.54 0.25 -16.21
N ILE A 225 -2.46 0.96 -15.86
CA ILE A 225 -2.49 2.39 -15.54
C ILE A 225 -2.00 3.24 -16.71
N GLN A 226 -1.68 2.65 -17.86
CA GLN A 226 -1.34 3.42 -19.04
C GLN A 226 -2.56 4.21 -19.57
N GLN A 227 -2.32 5.33 -20.25
CA GLN A 227 -3.38 6.24 -20.70
C GLN A 227 -4.32 5.65 -21.75
N ASN A 228 -3.89 4.59 -22.44
CA ASN A 228 -4.62 3.92 -23.50
C ASN A 228 -5.69 2.92 -23.01
N ILE A 229 -5.80 2.70 -21.69
CA ILE A 229 -6.77 1.75 -21.13
C ILE A 229 -7.98 2.52 -20.63
N ARG A 230 -9.15 2.14 -21.16
CA ARG A 230 -10.44 2.67 -20.77
C ARG A 230 -11.31 1.50 -20.31
N PHE A 231 -11.89 1.67 -19.13
CA PHE A 231 -12.89 0.78 -18.58
C PHE A 231 -14.26 1.35 -18.93
N LYS A 232 -15.24 0.47 -19.19
CA LYS A 232 -16.62 0.89 -19.41
C LYS A 232 -17.24 1.37 -18.10
N ASP A 233 -17.10 0.55 -17.06
CA ASP A 233 -17.60 0.82 -15.72
C ASP A 233 -16.69 0.13 -14.70
N LEU A 234 -15.75 0.88 -14.13
CA LEU A 234 -14.78 0.37 -13.17
C LEU A 234 -15.33 0.59 -11.75
N GLY A 235 -15.74 -0.49 -11.09
CA GLY A 235 -16.31 -0.44 -9.74
C GLY A 235 -15.28 -0.60 -8.63
N LEU A 236 -14.23 -1.41 -8.86
CA LEU A 236 -13.22 -1.72 -7.86
C LEU A 236 -11.81 -1.77 -8.44
N VAL A 237 -10.84 -1.23 -7.71
CA VAL A 237 -9.41 -1.43 -7.93
C VAL A 237 -8.78 -2.15 -6.75
N ILE A 238 -8.20 -3.33 -7.01
CA ILE A 238 -7.36 -4.03 -6.04
C ILE A 238 -5.90 -3.75 -6.34
N ILE A 239 -5.12 -3.27 -5.37
CA ILE A 239 -3.71 -2.95 -5.53
C ILE A 239 -2.90 -3.87 -4.63
N ASP A 240 -1.97 -4.63 -5.21
CA ASP A 240 -1.00 -5.40 -4.44
C ASP A 240 0.37 -4.69 -4.40
N GLU A 241 0.97 -4.61 -3.20
CA GLU A 241 2.31 -4.10 -2.94
C GLU A 241 2.55 -2.67 -3.49
N GLU A 242 1.72 -1.71 -3.06
CA GLU A 242 1.70 -0.34 -3.61
C GLU A 242 3.08 0.36 -3.58
N GLN A 243 3.91 0.08 -2.57
CA GLN A 243 5.26 0.63 -2.41
C GLN A 243 6.16 0.43 -3.63
N ARG A 244 5.89 -0.57 -4.47
CA ARG A 244 6.69 -0.89 -5.67
C ARG A 244 6.35 -0.01 -6.88
N PHE A 245 5.34 0.87 -6.80
CA PHE A 245 4.98 1.76 -7.89
C PHE A 245 5.79 3.06 -7.93
N GLY A 246 6.20 3.47 -9.13
CA GLY A 246 6.80 4.77 -9.37
C GLY A 246 5.82 5.93 -9.20
N VAL A 247 6.35 7.15 -9.05
CA VAL A 247 5.59 8.37 -8.73
C VAL A 247 4.45 8.63 -9.71
N LEU A 248 4.69 8.52 -11.02
CA LEU A 248 3.66 8.76 -12.06
C LEU A 248 2.47 7.80 -11.94
N HIS A 249 2.72 6.54 -11.56
CA HIS A 249 1.64 5.57 -11.36
C HIS A 249 0.82 5.88 -10.12
N LYS A 250 1.46 6.37 -9.05
CA LYS A 250 0.78 6.76 -7.81
C LYS A 250 -0.14 7.97 -8.04
N GLU A 251 0.30 8.96 -8.81
CA GLU A 251 -0.55 10.11 -9.15
C GLU A 251 -1.80 9.73 -9.94
N LYS A 252 -1.70 8.78 -10.88
CA LYS A 252 -2.88 8.30 -11.60
C LYS A 252 -3.79 7.43 -10.70
N LEU A 253 -3.22 6.64 -9.80
CA LEU A 253 -3.99 5.93 -8.77
C LEU A 253 -4.73 6.89 -7.85
N LYS A 254 -4.12 8.00 -7.42
CA LYS A 254 -4.80 9.03 -6.60
C LYS A 254 -6.05 9.58 -7.28
N ARG A 255 -6.01 9.77 -8.60
CA ARG A 255 -7.20 10.20 -9.36
C ARG A 255 -8.28 9.14 -9.38
N LEU A 256 -7.93 7.87 -9.59
CA LEU A 256 -8.89 6.76 -9.55
C LEU A 256 -9.50 6.57 -8.15
N ARG A 257 -8.70 6.76 -7.10
CA ARG A 257 -9.14 6.79 -5.71
C ARG A 257 -10.15 7.91 -5.41
N GLN A 258 -10.37 8.88 -6.28
CA GLN A 258 -11.40 9.89 -5.97
C GLN A 258 -12.81 9.35 -6.23
N THR A 259 -12.96 8.41 -7.17
CA THR A 259 -14.27 8.02 -7.71
C THR A 259 -14.56 6.52 -7.61
N VAL A 260 -13.53 5.69 -7.40
CA VAL A 260 -13.63 4.23 -7.42
C VAL A 260 -13.19 3.66 -6.08
N ASP A 261 -13.78 2.52 -5.70
CA ASP A 261 -13.39 1.76 -4.53
C ASP A 261 -11.99 1.18 -4.72
N VAL A 262 -11.15 1.34 -3.69
CA VAL A 262 -9.78 0.86 -3.71
C VAL A 262 -9.51 -0.02 -2.51
N LEU A 263 -8.98 -1.21 -2.77
CA LEU A 263 -8.51 -2.16 -1.78
C LEU A 263 -7.04 -2.43 -1.99
N THR A 264 -6.20 -2.02 -1.03
CA THR A 264 -4.76 -2.18 -1.11
C THR A 264 -4.31 -3.30 -0.19
N PHE A 265 -3.50 -4.22 -0.70
CA PHE A 265 -2.83 -5.28 0.05
C PHE A 265 -1.35 -4.95 0.18
N THR A 266 -0.84 -5.07 1.40
CA THR A 266 0.59 -4.95 1.69
C THR A 266 1.03 -6.08 2.60
N ALA A 267 2.16 -6.69 2.26
CA ALA A 267 2.83 -7.63 3.13
C ALA A 267 3.88 -6.94 4.02
N THR A 268 4.13 -5.65 3.79
CA THR A 268 5.00 -4.82 4.62
C THR A 268 4.19 -4.20 5.76
N PRO A 269 4.51 -4.51 7.03
CA PRO A 269 3.78 -3.96 8.16
C PRO A 269 3.99 -2.45 8.24
N ILE A 270 2.90 -1.72 8.49
CA ILE A 270 2.94 -0.28 8.72
C ILE A 270 3.30 -0.03 10.19
N PRO A 271 4.16 0.97 10.50
CA PRO A 271 4.44 1.32 11.89
C PRO A 271 3.14 1.63 12.65
N ARG A 272 2.98 1.04 13.84
CA ARG A 272 1.77 1.20 14.68
C ARG A 272 1.41 2.66 14.99
N THR A 273 2.37 3.58 14.89
CA THR A 273 2.16 5.03 15.06
C THR A 273 1.33 5.66 13.95
N CYS A 274 1.19 5.01 12.80
CA CYS A 274 0.41 5.50 11.66
C CYS A 274 -1.00 4.89 11.60
N THR A 275 -1.31 3.94 12.47
CA THR A 275 -2.64 3.32 12.59
C THR A 275 -3.23 3.75 13.92
N TRP A 276 -4.14 4.73 13.91
CA TRP A 276 -5.00 4.96 15.08
C TRP A 276 -6.08 3.87 15.13
N PRO A 277 -6.46 3.38 16.32
CA PRO A 277 -7.53 2.41 16.49
C PRO A 277 -8.89 2.90 15.96
#